data_AF-N6Y2X6-F1
#
_entry.id   AF-N6Y2X6-F1
#
_cell.length_a   1.000
_cell.length_b   1.000
_cell.length_c   1.000
_cell.angle_alpha   90.00
_cell.angle_beta   90.00
_cell.angle_gamma   90.00
#
_symmetry.space_group_name_H-M   'P 1'
#
loop_
_entity.id
_entity.type
_entity.pdbx_description
1 polymer ?
#
loop_
_entity_poly.entity_id
_entity_poly.type
_entity_poly.pdbx_seq_one_letter_code
_entity_poly.pdbx_strand_id
1 'polypeptide(L)'
;MRRNPGFARQLRRYYGIYTLGFALFVVLLAIGESLGLSQQLIGHVFLFVTIAIYATIGVLSRTSDVTEYYVAGRRVPALFNGMATAADWMSAASFIGLAGTLYFSGFEGLAFVTGWTGGFVLVALLLAPYLRKFGQYTIPDFLGARYQGNVARLVGLAAAVLASFVYLVAQIYGVGLVTSRFVSVEFEIGLFIGLAGILVCSFLGGMRAVTWTQVAQYVILIIAYLVPVVILSYKLTGIPIPQAVYGTVLQQISAREDELLEAPTERAVRDLYSARARDYADKIAALPASLEDERRRMIDELNRMRLDSAPARDIALTERALRDLPRTPAEAREAWQRA
;
A
#
# COMPACT_ATOMS: atom_id res chain seq x y z
N MET A 1 16.13 -25.23 25.45
CA MET A 1 15.39 -24.19 26.22
C MET A 1 14.00 -24.73 26.58
N ARG A 2 13.71 -24.93 27.87
CA ARG A 2 12.39 -25.41 28.33
C ARG A 2 11.35 -24.30 28.13
N ARG A 3 10.30 -24.55 27.33
CA ARG A 3 9.14 -23.66 27.20
C ARG A 3 8.51 -23.48 28.58
N ASN A 4 8.47 -22.26 29.12
CA ASN A 4 7.71 -21.96 30.33
C ASN A 4 6.21 -21.84 29.96
N PRO A 5 5.36 -22.84 30.28
CA PRO A 5 3.95 -22.83 29.87
C PRO A 5 3.16 -21.72 30.54
N GLY A 6 3.60 -21.26 31.73
CA GLY A 6 2.98 -20.18 32.48
C GLY A 6 3.10 -18.84 31.76
N PHE A 7 4.27 -18.53 31.22
CA PHE A 7 4.52 -17.29 30.47
C PHE A 7 3.64 -17.17 29.22
N ALA A 8 3.55 -18.23 28.42
CA ALA A 8 2.70 -18.23 27.23
C ALA A 8 1.19 -18.17 27.56
N ARG A 9 0.76 -18.74 28.69
CA ARG A 9 -0.64 -18.63 29.17
C ARG A 9 -0.96 -17.22 29.65
N GLN A 10 -0.04 -16.60 30.40
CA GLN A 10 -0.17 -15.23 30.88
C GLN A 10 -0.24 -14.23 29.72
N LEU A 11 0.63 -14.37 28.71
CA LEU A 11 0.59 -13.55 27.49
C LEU A 11 -0.72 -13.69 26.74
N ARG A 12 -1.21 -14.93 26.54
CA ARG A 12 -2.53 -15.15 25.89
C ARG A 12 -3.66 -14.48 26.66
N ARG A 13 -3.60 -14.47 27.99
CA ARG A 13 -4.60 -13.75 28.82
C ARG A 13 -4.50 -12.25 28.62
N TYR A 14 -3.31 -11.65 28.68
CA TYR A 14 -3.14 -10.21 28.47
C TYR A 14 -3.60 -9.77 27.07
N TYR A 15 -3.15 -10.46 26.03
CA TYR A 15 -3.55 -10.13 24.66
C TYR A 15 -5.01 -10.48 24.37
N GLY A 16 -5.60 -11.50 25.04
CA GLY A 16 -7.04 -11.76 24.96
C GLY A 16 -7.87 -10.62 25.57
N ILE A 17 -7.48 -10.12 26.75
CA ILE A 17 -8.10 -8.95 27.38
C ILE A 17 -7.92 -7.71 26.49
N TYR A 18 -6.73 -7.51 25.94
CA TYR A 18 -6.47 -6.42 24.99
C TYR A 18 -7.37 -6.50 23.76
N THR A 19 -7.52 -7.68 23.14
CA THR A 19 -8.39 -7.87 21.97
C THR A 19 -9.85 -7.55 22.31
N LEU A 20 -10.35 -8.04 23.44
CA LEU A 20 -11.72 -7.75 23.89
C LEU A 20 -11.91 -6.25 24.20
N GLY A 21 -10.94 -5.65 24.88
CA GLY A 21 -10.94 -4.22 25.19
C GLY A 21 -10.89 -3.36 23.93
N PHE A 22 -10.10 -3.75 22.93
CA PHE A 22 -10.02 -3.06 21.65
C PHE A 22 -11.31 -3.23 20.84
N ALA A 23 -11.90 -4.43 20.81
CA ALA A 23 -13.19 -4.66 20.17
C ALA A 23 -14.29 -3.81 20.83
N LEU A 24 -14.33 -3.74 22.16
CA LEU A 24 -15.23 -2.86 22.89
C LEU A 24 -14.97 -1.38 22.57
N PHE A 25 -13.71 -0.95 22.51
CA PHE A 25 -13.35 0.41 22.13
C PHE A 25 -13.86 0.78 20.73
N VAL A 26 -13.71 -0.12 19.75
CA VAL A 26 -14.27 0.08 18.40
C VAL A 26 -15.79 0.18 18.42
N VAL A 27 -16.48 -0.68 19.17
CA VAL A 27 -17.94 -0.64 19.32
C VAL A 27 -18.39 0.68 19.98
N LEU A 28 -17.68 1.15 21.01
CA LEU A 28 -17.97 2.42 21.66
C LEU A 28 -17.77 3.61 20.72
N LEU A 29 -16.73 3.59 19.87
CA LEU A 29 -16.55 4.61 18.84
C LEU A 29 -17.68 4.58 17.79
N ALA A 30 -18.13 3.40 17.38
CA ALA A 30 -19.24 3.24 16.45
C ALA A 30 -20.58 3.72 17.04
N ILE A 31 -20.83 3.48 18.34
CA ILE A 31 -21.98 4.05 19.05
C ILE A 31 -21.82 5.57 19.15
N GLY A 32 -20.62 6.06 19.43
CA GLY A 32 -20.33 7.48 19.44
C GLY A 32 -20.62 8.15 18.09
N GLU A 33 -20.24 7.51 16.98
CA GLU A 33 -20.57 7.97 15.63
C GLU A 33 -22.09 8.03 15.41
N SER A 34 -22.84 7.00 15.83
CA SER A 34 -24.30 6.99 15.69
C SER A 34 -25.01 8.03 16.58
N LEU A 35 -24.37 8.45 17.67
CA LEU A 35 -24.81 9.56 18.53
C LEU A 35 -24.35 10.94 18.04
N GLY A 36 -23.62 11.02 16.92
CA GLY A 36 -23.23 12.28 16.27
C GLY A 36 -21.80 12.75 16.56
N LEU A 37 -20.90 11.90 17.08
CA LEU A 37 -19.48 12.24 17.16
C LEU A 37 -18.90 12.48 15.76
N SER A 38 -18.09 13.54 15.63
CA SER A 38 -17.43 13.86 14.36
C SER A 38 -16.38 12.82 13.98
N GLN A 39 -16.26 12.54 12.69
CA GLN A 39 -15.24 11.61 12.15
C GLN A 39 -13.80 12.05 12.52
N GLN A 40 -13.56 13.37 12.60
CA GLN A 40 -12.29 13.92 13.03
C GLN A 40 -11.96 13.50 14.46
N LEU A 41 -12.89 13.72 15.40
CA LEU A 41 -12.68 13.38 16.80
C LEU A 41 -12.47 11.88 17.01
N ILE A 42 -13.19 11.02 16.27
CA ILE A 42 -12.95 9.58 16.26
C ILE A 42 -11.52 9.27 15.81
N GLY A 43 -11.05 9.93 14.74
CA GLY A 43 -9.67 9.82 14.26
C GLY A 43 -8.64 10.24 15.30
N HIS A 44 -8.82 11.38 15.97
CA HIS A 44 -7.93 11.84 17.05
C HIS A 44 -7.90 10.85 18.21
N VAL A 45 -9.05 10.44 18.72
CA VAL A 45 -9.16 9.49 19.84
C VAL A 45 -8.47 8.17 19.47
N PHE A 46 -8.73 7.64 18.27
CA PHE A 46 -8.10 6.41 17.82
C PHE A 46 -6.57 6.54 17.72
N LEU A 47 -6.07 7.63 17.13
CA LEU A 47 -4.63 7.87 17.01
C LEU A 47 -3.95 7.99 18.39
N PHE A 48 -4.47 8.85 19.28
CA PHE A 48 -3.82 9.09 20.56
C PHE A 48 -3.89 7.87 21.49
N VAL A 49 -5.00 7.14 21.51
CA VAL A 49 -5.13 5.91 22.30
C VAL A 49 -4.14 4.84 21.80
N THR A 50 -4.03 4.65 20.49
CA THR A 50 -3.08 3.66 19.93
C THR A 50 -1.62 4.04 20.19
N ILE A 51 -1.24 5.32 20.01
CA ILE A 51 0.10 5.82 20.36
C ILE A 51 0.38 5.61 21.86
N ALA A 52 -0.56 5.94 22.74
CA ALA A 52 -0.40 5.80 24.18
C ALA A 52 -0.21 4.33 24.60
N ILE A 53 -0.96 3.40 24.00
CA ILE A 53 -0.79 1.96 24.20
C ILE A 53 0.62 1.52 23.78
N TYR A 54 1.07 1.91 22.59
CA TYR A 54 2.39 1.51 22.08
C TYR A 54 3.53 2.10 22.92
N ALA A 55 3.41 3.37 23.31
CA ALA A 55 4.34 4.03 24.21
C ALA A 55 4.42 3.32 25.57
N THR A 56 3.27 2.95 26.13
CA THR A 56 3.20 2.20 27.40
C THR A 56 3.90 0.85 27.28
N ILE A 57 3.66 0.10 26.20
CA ILE A 57 4.34 -1.18 25.93
C ILE A 57 5.86 -0.97 25.81
N GLY A 58 6.30 0.09 25.12
CA GLY A 58 7.71 0.45 24.97
C GLY A 58 8.39 0.72 26.31
N VAL A 59 7.78 1.56 27.16
CA VAL A 59 8.30 1.90 28.49
C VAL A 59 8.34 0.67 29.40
N LEU A 60 7.29 -0.15 29.42
CA LEU A 60 7.23 -1.37 30.23
C LEU A 60 8.19 -2.47 29.74
N SER A 61 8.63 -2.40 28.48
CA SER A 61 9.56 -3.36 27.88
C SER A 61 11.03 -2.89 27.91
N ARG A 62 11.33 -1.78 28.60
CA ARG A 62 12.68 -1.22 28.70
C ARG A 62 13.68 -2.26 29.21
N THR A 63 14.82 -2.36 28.54
CA THR A 63 15.90 -3.28 28.91
C THR A 63 17.26 -2.71 28.53
N SER A 64 18.28 -3.00 29.33
CA SER A 64 19.68 -2.67 29.07
C SER A 64 20.53 -3.90 28.73
N ASP A 65 19.96 -5.11 28.77
CA ASP A 65 20.65 -6.34 28.37
C ASP A 65 20.70 -6.49 26.85
N VAL A 66 21.88 -6.75 26.29
CA VAL A 66 22.13 -6.84 24.84
C VAL A 66 21.31 -7.95 24.18
N THR A 67 21.15 -9.11 24.85
CA THR A 67 20.40 -10.24 24.29
C THR A 67 18.89 -9.97 24.32
N GLU A 68 18.39 -9.34 25.38
CA GLU A 68 17.00 -8.87 25.44
C GLU A 68 16.74 -7.73 24.43
N TYR A 69 17.71 -6.84 24.24
CA TYR A 69 17.60 -5.72 23.31
C TYR A 69 17.60 -6.17 21.85
N TYR A 70 18.51 -7.07 21.43
CA TYR A 70 18.60 -7.46 20.02
C TYR A 70 17.74 -8.65 19.62
N VAL A 71 17.41 -9.58 20.53
CA VAL A 71 16.68 -10.82 20.20
C VAL A 71 15.58 -11.17 21.19
N ALA A 72 15.17 -10.25 22.06
CA ALA A 72 14.14 -10.47 23.09
C ALA A 72 14.39 -11.75 23.92
N GLY A 73 15.67 -12.00 24.23
CA GLY A 73 16.10 -13.18 24.99
C GLY A 73 15.87 -14.52 24.27
N ARG A 74 15.41 -14.50 23.01
CA ARG A 74 14.94 -15.67 22.23
C ARG A 74 13.79 -16.43 22.90
N ARG A 75 12.99 -15.73 23.71
CA ARG A 75 11.90 -16.33 24.54
C ARG A 75 10.50 -16.12 23.97
N VAL A 76 10.36 -15.32 22.90
CA VAL A 76 9.07 -15.02 22.27
C VAL A 76 8.45 -16.33 21.73
N PRO A 77 7.22 -16.70 22.16
CA PRO A 77 6.56 -17.89 21.63
C PRO A 77 6.23 -17.74 20.14
N ALA A 78 6.25 -18.85 19.40
CA ALA A 78 6.14 -18.85 17.94
C ALA A 78 4.89 -18.12 17.40
N LEU A 79 3.73 -18.28 18.05
CA LEU A 79 2.50 -17.60 17.65
C LEU A 79 2.64 -16.07 17.71
N PHE A 80 3.17 -15.55 18.83
CA PHE A 80 3.37 -14.11 19.01
C PHE A 80 4.44 -13.58 18.06
N ASN A 81 5.49 -14.35 17.79
CA ASN A 81 6.47 -13.97 16.80
C ASN A 81 5.84 -13.91 15.39
N GLY A 82 4.99 -14.86 15.05
CA GLY A 82 4.23 -14.85 13.79
C GLY A 82 3.27 -13.67 13.69
N MET A 83 2.56 -13.32 14.77
CA MET A 83 1.72 -12.11 14.83
C MET A 83 2.54 -10.84 14.62
N ALA A 84 3.69 -10.74 15.30
CA ALA A 84 4.58 -9.60 15.16
C ALA A 84 5.10 -9.45 13.72
N THR A 85 5.54 -10.56 13.12
CA THR A 85 5.99 -10.58 11.72
C THR A 85 4.86 -10.28 10.74
N ALA A 86 3.63 -10.74 11.00
CA ALA A 86 2.47 -10.42 10.16
C ALA A 86 2.12 -8.94 10.24
N ALA A 87 2.16 -8.31 11.43
CA ALA A 87 1.97 -6.87 11.56
C ALA A 87 3.03 -6.07 10.78
N ASP A 88 4.29 -6.50 10.82
CA ASP A 88 5.38 -5.87 10.06
C ASP A 88 5.19 -6.02 8.54
N TRP A 89 4.68 -7.17 8.10
CA TRP A 89 4.31 -7.41 6.71
C TRP A 89 3.12 -6.54 6.27
N MET A 90 2.19 -6.22 7.17
CA MET A 90 1.00 -5.38 6.92
C MET A 90 1.30 -3.88 7.08
N SER A 91 2.35 -3.40 6.42
CA SER A 91 2.84 -2.02 6.52
C SER A 91 2.12 -1.05 5.57
N ALA A 92 2.55 0.22 5.53
CA ALA A 92 2.00 1.21 4.59
C ALA A 92 2.14 0.79 3.13
N ALA A 93 3.21 0.07 2.78
CA ALA A 93 3.39 -0.52 1.45
C ALA A 93 2.28 -1.54 1.14
N SER A 94 1.90 -2.37 2.11
CA SER A 94 0.87 -3.39 1.94
C SER A 94 -0.55 -2.81 1.98
N PHE A 95 -0.80 -1.76 2.76
CA PHE A 95 -2.13 -1.15 2.83
C PHE A 95 -2.36 -0.19 1.65
N ILE A 96 -1.47 0.79 1.46
CA ILE A 96 -1.62 1.86 0.46
C ILE A 96 -1.07 1.40 -0.89
N GLY A 97 0.14 0.85 -0.90
CA GLY A 97 0.83 0.44 -2.13
C GLY A 97 0.07 -0.67 -2.84
N LEU A 98 -0.32 -1.74 -2.13
CA LEU A 98 -1.05 -2.83 -2.76
C LEU A 98 -2.43 -2.40 -3.27
N ALA A 99 -3.17 -1.61 -2.49
CA ALA A 99 -4.47 -1.09 -2.93
C ALA A 99 -4.33 -0.27 -4.21
N GLY A 100 -3.31 0.61 -4.28
CA GLY A 100 -3.00 1.37 -5.48
C GLY A 100 -2.60 0.48 -6.66
N THR A 101 -1.70 -0.47 -6.46
CA THR A 101 -1.28 -1.42 -7.51
C THR A 101 -2.48 -2.19 -8.05
N LEU A 102 -3.31 -2.78 -7.19
CA LEU A 102 -4.49 -3.53 -7.63
C LEU A 102 -5.54 -2.64 -8.31
N TYR A 103 -5.68 -1.38 -7.87
CA TYR A 103 -6.57 -0.42 -8.54
C TYR A 103 -6.13 -0.14 -9.98
N PHE A 104 -4.82 0.00 -10.25
CA PHE A 104 -4.31 0.28 -11.59
C PHE A 104 -4.13 -0.96 -12.47
N SER A 105 -3.70 -2.08 -11.89
CA SER A 105 -3.36 -3.31 -12.63
C SER A 105 -4.45 -4.37 -12.62
N GLY A 106 -5.54 -4.15 -11.87
CA GLY A 106 -6.67 -5.07 -11.79
C GLY A 106 -6.24 -6.49 -11.40
N PHE A 107 -6.71 -7.47 -12.17
CA PHE A 107 -6.45 -8.89 -11.92
C PHE A 107 -4.97 -9.26 -12.07
N GLU A 108 -4.22 -8.63 -12.98
CA GLU A 108 -2.79 -8.92 -13.17
C GLU A 108 -1.96 -8.61 -11.92
N GLY A 109 -2.39 -7.61 -11.13
CA GLY A 109 -1.78 -7.28 -9.85
C GLY A 109 -1.83 -8.42 -8.82
N LEU A 110 -2.72 -9.42 -8.97
CA LEU A 110 -2.76 -10.58 -8.09
C LEU A 110 -1.54 -11.49 -8.25
N ALA A 111 -0.90 -11.51 -9.43
CA ALA A 111 0.35 -12.23 -9.63
C ALA A 111 1.46 -11.65 -8.75
N PHE A 112 1.51 -10.31 -8.61
CA PHE A 112 2.43 -9.62 -7.71
C PHE A 112 2.19 -10.02 -6.24
N VAL A 113 0.93 -10.04 -5.79
CA VAL A 113 0.56 -10.49 -4.42
C VAL A 113 0.99 -11.93 -4.16
N THR A 114 0.72 -12.80 -5.12
CA THR A 114 1.01 -14.24 -5.02
C THR A 114 2.52 -14.47 -4.98
N GLY A 115 3.28 -13.81 -5.85
CA GLY A 115 4.74 -13.89 -5.87
C GLY A 115 5.37 -13.36 -4.58
N TRP A 116 4.89 -12.22 -4.09
CA TRP A 116 5.37 -11.63 -2.84
C TRP A 116 5.10 -12.54 -1.63
N THR A 117 3.86 -13.01 -1.49
CA THR A 117 3.46 -13.90 -0.39
C THR A 117 4.17 -15.25 -0.47
N GLY A 118 4.26 -15.83 -1.67
CA GLY A 118 4.97 -17.08 -1.91
C GLY A 118 6.47 -16.96 -1.59
N GLY A 119 7.11 -15.87 -2.00
CA GLY A 119 8.50 -15.58 -1.66
C GLY A 119 8.73 -15.51 -0.14
N PHE A 120 7.79 -14.91 0.60
CA PHE A 120 7.86 -14.87 2.07
C PHE A 120 7.80 -16.27 2.69
N VAL A 121 6.92 -17.15 2.18
CA VAL A 121 6.84 -18.57 2.60
C VAL A 121 8.15 -19.30 2.30
N LEU A 122 8.73 -19.11 1.12
CA LEU A 122 10.01 -19.73 0.74
C LEU A 122 11.14 -19.29 1.66
N VAL A 123 11.24 -17.99 1.98
CA VAL A 123 12.23 -17.48 2.94
C VAL A 123 12.02 -18.10 4.33
N ALA A 124 10.77 -18.19 4.79
CA ALA A 124 10.43 -18.76 6.10
C ALA A 124 10.79 -20.26 6.20
N LEU A 125 10.59 -21.03 5.14
CA LEU A 125 10.85 -22.48 5.13
C LEU A 125 12.31 -22.82 4.81
N LEU A 126 12.91 -22.13 3.86
CA LEU A 126 14.23 -22.50 3.30
C LEU A 126 15.38 -21.74 3.95
N LEU A 127 15.19 -20.52 4.43
CA LEU A 127 16.29 -19.68 4.92
C LEU A 127 16.26 -19.50 6.44
N ALA A 128 15.07 -19.21 7.01
CA ALA A 128 14.93 -18.93 8.44
C ALA A 128 15.46 -20.06 9.36
N PRO A 129 15.29 -21.37 9.06
CA PRO A 129 15.83 -22.43 9.91
C PRO A 129 17.36 -22.43 9.98
N TYR A 130 18.04 -22.11 8.88
CA TYR A 130 19.51 -22.07 8.83
C TYR A 130 20.05 -20.85 9.59
N LEU A 131 19.45 -19.67 9.38
CA LEU A 131 19.81 -18.47 10.13
C LEU A 131 19.59 -18.66 11.64
N ARG A 132 18.49 -19.31 12.02
CA ARG A 132 18.20 -19.63 13.43
C ARG A 132 19.24 -20.58 14.05
N LYS A 133 19.70 -21.59 13.32
CA LYS A 133 20.76 -22.51 13.77
C LYS A 133 22.11 -21.81 13.92
N PHE A 134 22.39 -20.84 13.05
CA PHE A 134 23.65 -20.09 13.05
C PHE A 134 23.78 -19.12 14.24
N GLY A 135 22.68 -18.53 14.70
CA GLY A 135 22.61 -17.89 16.02
C GLY A 135 23.30 -16.51 16.16
N GLN A 136 23.81 -15.93 15.07
CA GLN A 136 24.27 -14.53 15.06
C GLN A 136 23.12 -13.54 15.04
N TYR A 137 23.44 -12.27 15.31
CA TYR A 137 22.45 -11.18 15.40
C TYR A 137 22.05 -10.60 14.05
N THR A 138 22.90 -10.68 13.01
CA THR A 138 22.67 -10.02 11.72
C THR A 138 22.96 -10.93 10.52
N ILE A 139 22.30 -10.65 9.38
CA ILE A 139 22.57 -11.34 8.10
C ILE A 139 23.99 -11.05 7.58
N PRO A 140 24.52 -9.82 7.63
CA PRO A 140 25.91 -9.54 7.27
C PRO A 140 26.93 -10.40 8.05
N ASP A 141 26.69 -10.66 9.33
CA ASP A 141 27.57 -11.53 10.13
C ASP A 141 27.50 -12.99 9.67
N PHE A 142 26.32 -13.45 9.28
CA PHE A 142 26.15 -14.75 8.64
C PHE A 142 26.95 -14.86 7.35
N LEU A 143 26.88 -13.85 6.48
CA LEU A 143 27.66 -13.83 5.23
C LEU A 143 29.16 -13.80 5.51
N GLY A 144 29.61 -12.96 6.44
CA GLY A 144 31.02 -12.87 6.82
C GLY A 144 31.58 -14.20 7.33
N ALA A 145 30.83 -14.92 8.16
CA ALA A 145 31.24 -16.22 8.68
C ALA A 145 31.15 -17.34 7.62
N ARG A 146 30.11 -17.32 6.78
CA ARG A 146 29.89 -18.34 5.75
C ARG A 146 30.95 -18.32 4.65
N TYR A 147 31.41 -17.13 4.28
CA TYR A 147 32.41 -16.91 3.22
C TYR A 147 33.80 -16.56 3.75
N GLN A 148 33.99 -16.55 5.07
CA GLN A 148 35.25 -16.26 5.75
C GLN A 148 35.95 -14.98 5.26
N GLY A 149 35.21 -13.88 5.11
CA GLY A 149 35.75 -12.64 4.57
C GLY A 149 34.96 -11.38 4.91
N ASN A 150 35.68 -10.28 5.13
CA ASN A 150 35.09 -8.97 5.41
C ASN A 150 34.34 -8.40 4.19
N VAL A 151 34.71 -8.79 2.98
CA VAL A 151 34.05 -8.33 1.74
C VAL A 151 32.59 -8.77 1.71
N ALA A 152 32.30 -10.05 1.96
CA ALA A 152 30.93 -10.56 1.99
C ALA A 152 30.08 -9.91 3.10
N ARG A 153 30.70 -9.64 4.27
CA ARG A 153 30.06 -8.88 5.35
C ARG A 153 29.73 -7.46 4.93
N LEU A 154 30.66 -6.74 4.30
CA LEU A 154 30.46 -5.36 3.85
C LEU A 154 29.40 -5.25 2.75
N VAL A 155 29.40 -6.17 1.79
CA VAL A 155 28.35 -6.24 0.77
C VAL A 155 26.99 -6.50 1.40
N GLY A 156 26.91 -7.46 2.34
CA GLY A 156 25.69 -7.73 3.09
C GLY A 156 25.20 -6.52 3.89
N LEU A 157 26.12 -5.80 4.55
CA LEU A 157 25.82 -4.58 5.30
C LEU A 157 25.26 -3.50 4.37
N ALA A 158 25.94 -3.23 3.25
CA ALA A 158 25.49 -2.25 2.27
C ALA A 158 24.10 -2.60 1.71
N ALA A 159 23.87 -3.86 1.37
CA ALA A 159 22.56 -4.33 0.90
C ALA A 159 21.46 -4.17 1.97
N ALA A 160 21.75 -4.53 3.22
CA ALA A 160 20.81 -4.40 4.32
C ALA A 160 20.46 -2.93 4.61
N VAL A 161 21.45 -2.04 4.62
CA VAL A 161 21.26 -0.60 4.81
C VAL A 161 20.46 0.00 3.65
N LEU A 162 20.81 -0.32 2.40
CA LEU A 162 20.12 0.18 1.23
C LEU A 162 18.64 -0.25 1.22
N ALA A 163 18.37 -1.54 1.43
CA ALA A 163 17.00 -2.05 1.48
C ALA A 163 16.20 -1.42 2.62
N SER A 164 16.81 -1.29 3.81
CA SER A 164 16.15 -0.66 4.96
C SER A 164 15.88 0.82 4.73
N PHE A 165 16.80 1.55 4.10
CA PHE A 165 16.65 2.97 3.80
C PHE A 165 15.49 3.22 2.82
N VAL A 166 15.47 2.50 1.70
CA VAL A 166 14.39 2.60 0.70
C VAL A 166 13.04 2.30 1.34
N TYR A 167 12.97 1.23 2.15
CA TYR A 167 11.75 0.88 2.85
C TYR A 167 11.33 1.95 3.86
N LEU A 168 12.28 2.47 4.65
CA LEU A 168 12.02 3.50 5.66
C LEU A 168 11.44 4.77 5.04
N VAL A 169 11.96 5.23 3.89
CA VAL A 169 11.44 6.40 3.18
C VAL A 169 9.96 6.20 2.82
N ALA A 170 9.62 5.04 2.25
CA ALA A 170 8.23 4.72 1.91
C ALA A 170 7.30 4.69 3.14
N GLN A 171 7.76 4.13 4.26
CA GLN A 171 6.96 4.08 5.50
C GLN A 171 6.76 5.46 6.11
N ILE A 172 7.82 6.28 6.18
CA ILE A 172 7.74 7.65 6.72
C ILE A 172 6.76 8.50 5.89
N TYR A 173 6.83 8.38 4.56
CA TYR A 173 5.87 9.05 3.68
C TYR A 173 4.43 8.56 3.94
N GLY A 174 4.23 7.25 4.09
CA GLY A 174 2.94 6.66 4.42
C GLY A 174 2.36 7.20 5.74
N VAL A 175 3.18 7.34 6.78
CA VAL A 175 2.77 7.94 8.07
C VAL A 175 2.34 9.40 7.87
N GLY A 176 3.13 10.22 7.19
CA GLY A 176 2.78 11.61 6.90
C GLY A 176 1.47 11.74 6.09
N LEU A 177 1.27 10.87 5.10
CA LEU A 177 0.07 10.87 4.27
C LEU A 177 -1.20 10.49 5.06
N VAL A 178 -1.12 9.46 5.91
CA VAL A 178 -2.26 9.04 6.74
C VAL A 178 -2.60 10.09 7.79
N THR A 179 -1.58 10.62 8.49
CA THR A 179 -1.81 11.64 9.52
C THR A 179 -2.39 12.92 8.93
N SER A 180 -1.90 13.40 7.79
CA SER A 180 -2.45 14.61 7.16
C SER A 180 -3.88 14.41 6.66
N ARG A 181 -4.21 13.22 6.16
CA ARG A 181 -5.54 12.93 5.64
C ARG A 181 -6.60 12.75 6.73
N PHE A 182 -6.26 12.05 7.82
CA PHE A 182 -7.25 11.64 8.83
C PHE A 182 -7.25 12.50 10.09
N VAL A 183 -6.15 13.16 10.41
CA VAL A 183 -6.00 13.99 11.63
C VAL A 183 -6.00 15.48 11.29
N SER A 184 -5.96 15.81 9.99
CA SER A 184 -5.95 17.19 9.46
C SER A 184 -4.79 18.03 10.02
N VAL A 185 -3.67 17.39 10.32
CA VAL A 185 -2.40 18.04 10.67
C VAL A 185 -1.54 18.22 9.43
N GLU A 186 -0.64 19.19 9.44
CA GLU A 186 0.33 19.35 8.37
C GLU A 186 1.19 18.09 8.23
N PHE A 187 1.51 17.72 6.98
CA PHE A 187 2.25 16.49 6.66
C PHE A 187 3.56 16.37 7.45
N GLU A 188 4.33 17.45 7.54
CA GLU A 188 5.61 17.47 8.25
C GLU A 188 5.43 17.25 9.76
N ILE A 189 4.43 17.90 10.36
CA ILE A 189 4.12 17.76 11.78
C ILE A 189 3.69 16.32 12.09
N GLY A 190 2.78 15.76 11.30
CA GLY A 190 2.32 14.38 11.46
C GLY A 190 3.46 13.36 11.30
N LEU A 191 4.36 13.61 10.35
CA LEU A 191 5.57 12.82 10.15
C LEU A 191 6.48 12.85 11.39
N PHE A 192 6.82 14.02 11.91
CA PHE A 192 7.71 14.14 13.07
C PHE A 192 7.10 13.54 14.34
N ILE A 193 5.80 13.73 14.58
CA ILE A 193 5.09 13.12 15.71
C ILE A 193 5.13 11.59 15.60
N GLY A 194 4.82 11.04 14.43
CA GLY A 194 4.86 9.60 14.18
C GLY A 194 6.26 9.02 14.37
N LEU A 195 7.27 9.68 13.81
CA LEU A 195 8.66 9.25 13.93
C LEU A 195 9.16 9.32 15.37
N ALA A 196 8.87 10.40 16.08
CA ALA A 196 9.22 10.56 17.50
C ALA A 196 8.57 9.46 18.36
N GLY A 197 7.29 9.17 18.12
CA GLY A 197 6.58 8.07 18.79
C GLY A 197 7.26 6.72 18.58
N ILE A 198 7.57 6.37 17.32
CA ILE A 198 8.24 5.12 16.97
C ILE A 198 9.65 5.05 17.61
N LEU A 199 10.41 6.14 17.57
CA LEU A 199 11.76 6.19 18.12
C LEU A 199 11.76 6.02 19.64
N VAL A 200 10.90 6.74 20.37
CA VAL A 200 10.81 6.61 21.82
C VAL A 200 10.47 5.18 22.24
N CYS A 201 9.53 4.53 21.54
CA CYS A 201 9.11 3.16 21.87
C CYS A 201 10.19 2.12 21.56
N SER A 202 10.84 2.24 20.39
CA SER A 202 11.80 1.25 19.90
C SER A 202 13.18 1.38 20.55
N PHE A 203 13.64 2.61 20.80
CA PHE A 203 14.97 2.87 21.35
C PHE A 203 15.10 2.43 22.82
N LEU A 204 14.02 2.53 23.61
CA LEU A 204 14.06 2.20 25.04
C LEU A 204 14.04 0.69 25.31
N GLY A 205 13.38 -0.11 24.48
CA GLY A 205 13.14 -1.54 24.75
C GLY A 205 13.61 -2.51 23.68
N GLY A 206 14.21 -2.03 22.59
CA GLY A 206 14.77 -2.85 21.51
C GLY A 206 13.74 -3.81 20.90
N MET A 207 14.20 -4.98 20.47
CA MET A 207 13.39 -6.02 19.83
C MET A 207 12.26 -6.51 20.73
N ARG A 208 12.42 -6.51 22.06
CA ARG A 208 11.34 -6.88 22.98
C ARG A 208 10.19 -5.89 22.89
N ALA A 209 10.45 -4.58 23.00
CA ALA A 209 9.41 -3.57 22.84
C ALA A 209 8.74 -3.69 21.47
N VAL A 210 9.54 -3.74 20.41
CA VAL A 210 9.06 -3.84 19.02
C VAL A 210 8.15 -5.05 18.84
N THR A 211 8.55 -6.22 19.34
CA THR A 211 7.74 -7.45 19.21
C THR A 211 6.38 -7.28 19.89
N TRP A 212 6.34 -6.79 21.13
CA TRP A 212 5.08 -6.67 21.87
C TRP A 212 4.17 -5.58 21.30
N THR A 213 4.74 -4.48 20.78
CA THR A 213 3.97 -3.48 20.04
C THR A 213 3.42 -4.04 18.73
N GLN A 214 4.21 -4.83 17.99
CA GLN A 214 3.76 -5.47 16.74
C GLN A 214 2.67 -6.51 16.97
N VAL A 215 2.70 -7.28 18.07
CA VAL A 215 1.59 -8.17 18.44
C VAL A 215 0.30 -7.37 18.70
N ALA A 216 0.39 -6.23 19.37
CA ALA A 216 -0.77 -5.36 19.61
C ALA A 216 -1.29 -4.76 18.29
N GLN A 217 -0.39 -4.33 17.40
CA GLN A 217 -0.71 -3.84 16.06
C GLN A 217 -1.40 -4.92 15.21
N TYR A 218 -0.92 -6.16 15.27
CA TYR A 218 -1.53 -7.28 14.54
C TYR A 218 -3.02 -7.43 14.86
N VAL A 219 -3.39 -7.36 16.13
CA VAL A 219 -4.79 -7.47 16.57
C VAL A 219 -5.64 -6.33 15.97
N ILE A 220 -5.10 -5.11 15.97
CA ILE A 220 -5.79 -3.95 15.38
C ILE A 220 -5.95 -4.15 13.87
N LEU A 221 -4.88 -4.52 13.18
CA LEU A 221 -4.84 -4.66 11.73
C LEU A 221 -5.72 -5.80 11.21
N ILE A 222 -5.74 -6.95 11.90
CA ILE A 222 -6.58 -8.08 11.48
C ILE A 222 -8.07 -7.75 11.63
N ILE A 223 -8.44 -7.02 12.69
CA ILE A 223 -9.82 -6.54 12.86
C ILE A 223 -10.15 -5.50 11.78
N ALA A 224 -9.25 -4.54 11.54
CA ALA A 224 -9.43 -3.50 10.55
C ALA A 224 -9.61 -4.04 9.12
N TYR A 225 -8.92 -5.13 8.76
CA TYR A 225 -9.11 -5.78 7.46
C TYR A 225 -10.31 -6.72 7.41
N LEU A 226 -10.53 -7.54 8.44
CA LEU A 226 -11.61 -8.54 8.39
C LEU A 226 -12.99 -7.90 8.49
N VAL A 227 -13.17 -6.86 9.30
CA VAL A 227 -14.50 -6.27 9.53
C VAL A 227 -15.14 -5.76 8.23
N PRO A 228 -14.50 -4.91 7.40
CA PRO A 228 -15.09 -4.46 6.15
C PRO A 228 -15.38 -5.60 5.18
N VAL A 229 -14.48 -6.58 5.07
CA VAL A 229 -14.63 -7.71 4.16
C VAL A 229 -15.77 -8.63 4.60
N VAL A 230 -15.93 -8.87 5.90
CA VAL A 230 -17.05 -9.63 6.47
C VAL A 230 -18.38 -8.91 6.25
N ILE A 231 -18.45 -7.59 6.47
CA ILE A 231 -19.64 -6.78 6.20
C ILE A 231 -20.01 -6.85 4.72
N LEU A 232 -19.03 -6.71 3.82
CA LEU A 232 -19.25 -6.78 2.38
C LEU A 232 -19.75 -8.17 1.96
N SER A 233 -19.11 -9.23 2.45
CA SER A 233 -19.52 -10.61 2.22
C SER A 233 -20.97 -10.83 2.63
N TYR A 234 -21.35 -10.38 3.83
CA TYR A 234 -22.72 -10.49 4.31
C TYR A 234 -23.72 -9.71 3.45
N LYS A 235 -23.39 -8.48 3.05
CA LYS A 235 -24.27 -7.65 2.19
C LYS A 235 -24.49 -8.25 0.81
N LEU A 236 -23.47 -8.89 0.23
CA LEU A 236 -23.55 -9.43 -1.13
C LEU A 236 -24.11 -10.86 -1.19
N THR A 237 -23.81 -11.69 -0.17
CA THR A 237 -24.07 -13.14 -0.23
C THR A 237 -24.94 -13.66 0.92
N GLY A 238 -25.22 -12.84 1.93
CA GLY A 238 -25.86 -13.26 3.17
C GLY A 238 -24.95 -14.08 4.11
N ILE A 239 -23.73 -14.42 3.69
CA ILE A 239 -22.79 -15.24 4.46
C ILE A 239 -21.65 -14.35 5.00
N PRO A 240 -21.41 -14.32 6.32
CA PRO A 240 -20.37 -13.48 6.94
C PRO A 240 -18.96 -14.11 6.91
N ILE A 241 -18.71 -15.06 6.01
CA ILE A 241 -17.44 -15.77 5.87
C ILE A 241 -16.92 -15.52 4.45
N PRO A 242 -16.12 -14.45 4.22
CA PRO A 242 -15.63 -14.10 2.90
C PRO A 242 -14.89 -15.23 2.20
N GLN A 243 -14.13 -16.01 2.97
CA GLN A 243 -13.32 -17.12 2.46
C GLN A 243 -14.16 -18.23 1.84
N ALA A 244 -15.41 -18.41 2.29
CA ALA A 244 -16.31 -19.44 1.78
C ALA A 244 -17.01 -19.02 0.47
N VAL A 245 -17.10 -17.71 0.20
CA VAL A 245 -17.90 -17.17 -0.91
C VAL A 245 -17.07 -16.51 -2.02
N TYR A 246 -15.74 -16.54 -1.92
CA TYR A 246 -14.88 -15.96 -2.96
C TYR A 246 -15.17 -16.54 -4.35
N GLY A 247 -15.37 -17.85 -4.47
CA GLY A 247 -15.67 -18.48 -5.75
C GLY A 247 -16.95 -17.96 -6.39
N THR A 248 -18.02 -17.81 -5.61
CA THR A 248 -19.31 -17.28 -6.12
C THR A 248 -19.23 -15.80 -6.47
N VAL A 249 -18.55 -15.00 -5.65
CA VAL A 249 -18.41 -13.56 -5.92
C VAL A 249 -17.53 -13.32 -7.15
N LEU A 250 -16.45 -14.08 -7.33
CA LEU A 250 -15.61 -13.99 -8.51
C LEU A 250 -16.38 -14.32 -9.79
N GLN A 251 -17.21 -15.37 -9.78
CA GLN A 251 -18.06 -15.69 -10.93
C GLN A 251 -19.04 -14.56 -11.26
N GLN A 252 -19.64 -13.93 -10.25
CA GLN A 252 -20.53 -12.78 -10.45
C GLN A 252 -19.77 -11.57 -11.01
N ILE A 253 -18.56 -11.32 -10.53
CA ILE A 253 -17.70 -10.24 -11.04
C ILE A 253 -17.33 -10.50 -12.50
N SER A 254 -16.89 -11.71 -12.85
CA SER A 254 -16.54 -12.07 -14.23
C SER A 254 -17.73 -11.96 -15.18
N ALA A 255 -18.91 -12.45 -14.77
CA ALA A 255 -20.12 -12.29 -15.58
C ALA A 255 -20.48 -10.81 -15.80
N ARG A 256 -20.34 -9.98 -14.75
CA ARG A 256 -20.60 -8.55 -14.84
C ARG A 256 -19.55 -7.82 -15.69
N GLU A 257 -18.30 -8.26 -15.63
CA GLU A 257 -17.23 -7.79 -16.49
C GLU A 257 -17.56 -8.08 -17.95
N ASP A 258 -17.91 -9.32 -18.30
CA ASP A 258 -18.33 -9.70 -19.66
C ASP A 258 -19.51 -8.84 -20.16
N GLU A 259 -20.54 -8.64 -19.33
CA GLU A 259 -21.68 -7.76 -19.66
C GLU A 259 -21.24 -6.31 -19.93
N LEU A 260 -20.30 -5.78 -19.14
CA LEU A 260 -19.76 -4.42 -19.32
C LEU A 260 -18.89 -4.32 -20.58
N LEU A 261 -18.05 -5.32 -20.84
CA LEU A 261 -17.21 -5.40 -22.05
C LEU A 261 -18.09 -5.46 -23.31
N GLU A 262 -19.25 -6.10 -23.21
CA GLU A 262 -20.21 -6.22 -24.30
C GLU A 262 -21.23 -5.06 -24.38
N ALA A 263 -21.26 -4.14 -23.42
CA ALA A 263 -22.23 -3.05 -23.41
C ALA A 263 -22.09 -2.17 -24.68
N PRO A 264 -23.20 -1.77 -25.33
CA PRO A 264 -23.14 -0.96 -26.56
C PRO A 264 -22.37 0.35 -26.38
N THR A 265 -22.48 0.97 -25.21
CA THR A 265 -21.74 2.20 -24.86
C THR A 265 -20.24 1.95 -24.77
N GLU A 266 -19.83 0.83 -24.19
CA GLU A 266 -18.42 0.46 -24.06
C GLU A 266 -17.83 0.12 -25.45
N ARG A 267 -18.56 -0.61 -26.28
CA ARG A 267 -18.17 -0.85 -27.68
C ARG A 267 -18.04 0.44 -28.47
N ALA A 268 -19.01 1.36 -28.34
CA ALA A 268 -18.96 2.65 -29.03
C ALA A 268 -17.72 3.47 -28.63
N VAL A 269 -17.35 3.46 -27.35
CA VAL A 269 -16.13 4.12 -26.86
C VAL A 269 -14.89 3.45 -27.47
N ARG A 270 -14.79 2.11 -27.45
CA ARG A 270 -13.68 1.37 -28.07
C ARG A 270 -13.55 1.64 -29.55
N ASP A 271 -14.68 1.65 -30.27
CA ASP A 271 -14.71 1.94 -31.70
C ASP A 271 -14.20 3.35 -31.97
N LEU A 272 -14.62 4.35 -31.18
CA LEU A 272 -14.13 5.73 -31.25
C LEU A 272 -12.62 5.82 -31.03
N TYR A 273 -12.10 5.20 -29.97
CA TYR A 273 -10.66 5.19 -29.69
C TYR A 273 -9.88 4.43 -30.78
N SER A 274 -10.41 3.33 -31.31
CA SER A 274 -9.79 2.57 -32.40
C SER A 274 -9.77 3.37 -33.71
N ALA A 275 -10.82 4.16 -33.99
CA ALA A 275 -10.89 5.02 -35.16
C ALA A 275 -9.89 6.18 -35.03
N ARG A 276 -9.78 6.78 -33.85
CA ARG A 276 -8.79 7.82 -33.56
C ARG A 276 -7.36 7.32 -33.67
N ALA A 277 -7.06 6.12 -33.14
CA ALA A 277 -5.75 5.51 -33.26
C ALA A 277 -5.39 5.22 -34.73
N ARG A 278 -6.36 4.76 -35.54
CA ARG A 278 -6.19 4.58 -36.99
C ARG A 278 -5.94 5.90 -37.71
N ASP A 279 -6.70 6.95 -37.41
CA ASP A 279 -6.47 8.30 -37.98
C ASP A 279 -5.05 8.80 -37.70
N TYR A 280 -4.56 8.67 -36.46
CA TYR A 280 -3.18 9.03 -36.15
C TYR A 280 -2.15 8.14 -36.87
N ALA A 281 -2.39 6.82 -36.96
CA ALA A 281 -1.51 5.92 -37.68
C ALA A 281 -1.40 6.28 -39.17
N ASP A 282 -2.53 6.58 -39.82
CA ASP A 282 -2.60 6.99 -41.22
C ASP A 282 -1.91 8.35 -41.42
N LYS A 283 -2.14 9.31 -40.51
CA LYS A 283 -1.43 10.59 -40.49
C LYS A 283 0.08 10.40 -40.36
N ILE A 284 0.55 9.53 -39.47
CA ILE A 284 1.99 9.24 -39.30
C ILE A 284 2.59 8.60 -40.57
N ALA A 285 1.85 7.69 -41.21
CA ALA A 285 2.28 7.00 -42.42
C ALA A 285 2.38 7.95 -43.62
N ALA A 286 1.47 8.93 -43.70
CA ALA A 286 1.41 9.92 -44.78
C ALA A 286 2.27 11.19 -44.55
N LEU A 287 3.13 11.21 -43.52
CA LEU A 287 4.06 12.33 -43.30
C LEU A 287 5.07 12.43 -44.45
N PRO A 288 5.38 13.65 -44.94
CA PRO A 288 5.02 14.95 -44.37
C PRO A 288 3.67 15.54 -44.82
N ALA A 289 3.06 15.00 -45.88
CA ALA A 289 1.88 15.58 -46.53
C ALA A 289 0.69 15.74 -45.57
N SER A 290 0.45 14.74 -44.72
CA SER A 290 -0.62 14.75 -43.72
C SER A 290 -0.56 15.94 -42.75
N LEU A 291 0.62 16.44 -42.40
CA LEU A 291 0.78 17.59 -41.51
C LEU A 291 0.39 18.90 -42.22
N GLU A 292 0.72 19.01 -43.50
CA GLU A 292 0.34 20.17 -44.31
C GLU A 292 -1.17 20.19 -44.56
N ASP A 293 -1.75 19.03 -44.86
CA ASP A 293 -3.19 18.86 -45.06
C ASP A 293 -3.97 19.16 -43.77
N GLU A 294 -3.49 18.70 -42.61
CA GLU A 294 -4.09 19.04 -41.31
C GLU A 294 -4.05 20.54 -41.05
N ARG A 295 -2.90 21.19 -41.30
CA ARG A 295 -2.74 22.63 -41.13
C ARG A 295 -3.70 23.40 -42.02
N ARG A 296 -3.86 22.99 -43.29
CA ARG A 296 -4.81 23.61 -44.22
C ARG A 296 -6.25 23.45 -43.73
N ARG A 297 -6.65 22.22 -43.36
CA ARG A 297 -7.99 21.93 -42.83
C ARG A 297 -8.35 22.81 -41.62
N MET A 298 -7.44 22.94 -40.66
CA MET A 298 -7.66 23.77 -39.47
C MET A 298 -7.75 25.27 -39.79
N ILE A 299 -7.00 25.77 -40.77
CA ILE A 299 -7.10 27.16 -41.23
C ILE A 299 -8.45 27.40 -41.90
N ASP A 300 -8.89 26.49 -42.78
CA ASP A 300 -10.16 26.62 -43.49
C ASP A 300 -11.34 26.53 -42.52
N GLU A 301 -11.28 25.64 -41.52
CA GLU A 301 -12.28 25.53 -40.48
C GLU A 301 -12.36 26.81 -39.62
N LEU A 302 -11.21 27.37 -39.22
CA LEU A 302 -11.17 28.63 -38.48
C LEU A 302 -11.76 29.79 -39.29
N ASN A 303 -11.47 29.86 -40.59
CA ASN A 303 -12.05 30.87 -41.47
C ASN A 303 -13.57 30.71 -41.58
N ARG A 304 -14.07 29.48 -41.72
CA ARG A 304 -15.51 29.19 -41.71
C ARG A 304 -16.17 29.58 -40.40
N MET A 305 -15.59 29.22 -39.25
CA MET A 305 -16.12 29.60 -37.93
C MET A 305 -16.24 31.11 -37.75
N ARG A 306 -15.28 31.88 -38.30
CA ARG A 306 -15.33 33.35 -38.29
C ARG A 306 -16.42 33.91 -39.19
N LEU A 307 -16.64 33.31 -40.37
CA LEU A 307 -17.70 33.71 -41.31
C LEU A 307 -19.09 33.42 -40.73
N ASP A 308 -19.26 32.26 -40.10
CA ASP A 308 -20.54 31.80 -39.53
C ASP A 308 -20.85 32.43 -38.15
N SER A 309 -19.99 33.35 -37.68
CA SER A 309 -20.12 34.00 -36.36
C SER A 309 -20.24 33.01 -35.20
N ALA A 310 -19.44 31.93 -35.24
CA ALA A 310 -19.39 30.93 -34.18
C ALA A 310 -19.00 31.57 -32.83
N PRO A 311 -19.34 30.94 -31.69
CA PRO A 311 -19.01 31.46 -30.37
C PRO A 311 -17.52 31.81 -30.25
N ALA A 312 -17.21 32.99 -29.68
CA ALA A 312 -15.83 33.46 -29.54
C ALA A 312 -14.91 32.47 -28.79
N ARG A 313 -15.49 31.67 -27.89
CA ARG A 313 -14.79 30.58 -27.19
C ARG A 313 -14.27 29.52 -28.16
N ASP A 314 -15.08 29.10 -29.12
CA ASP A 314 -14.74 28.01 -30.04
C ASP A 314 -13.70 28.47 -31.06
N ILE A 315 -13.82 29.71 -31.54
CA ILE A 315 -12.80 30.35 -32.38
C ILE A 315 -11.45 30.40 -31.65
N ALA A 316 -11.43 30.84 -30.38
CA ALA A 316 -10.21 30.92 -29.58
C ALA A 316 -9.58 29.55 -29.30
N LEU A 317 -10.40 28.50 -29.11
CA LEU A 317 -9.90 27.13 -28.95
C LEU A 317 -9.27 26.60 -30.23
N THR A 318 -9.89 26.80 -31.38
CA THR A 318 -9.36 26.38 -32.69
C THR A 318 -8.08 27.13 -33.05
N GLU A 319 -8.01 28.44 -32.78
CA GLU A 319 -6.78 29.23 -32.95
C GLU A 319 -5.62 28.72 -32.09
N ARG A 320 -5.93 28.34 -30.83
CA ARG A 320 -4.94 27.75 -29.93
C ARG A 320 -4.47 26.39 -30.45
N ALA A 321 -5.39 25.52 -30.87
CA ALA A 321 -5.06 24.22 -31.43
C ALA A 321 -4.18 24.32 -32.70
N LEU A 322 -4.46 25.29 -33.58
CA LEU A 322 -3.64 25.54 -34.77
C LEU A 322 -2.23 26.03 -34.41
N ARG A 323 -2.12 26.85 -33.36
CA ARG A 323 -0.83 27.35 -32.83
C ARG A 323 0.00 26.23 -32.21
N ASP A 324 -0.66 25.32 -31.51
CA ASP A 324 -0.05 24.18 -30.82
C ASP A 324 0.22 23.00 -31.78
N LEU A 325 -0.18 23.10 -33.06
CA LEU A 325 0.10 22.09 -34.08
C LEU A 325 1.63 21.96 -34.32
N PRO A 326 2.18 20.73 -34.37
CA PRO A 326 3.60 20.48 -34.61
C PRO A 326 4.16 21.24 -35.81
N ARG A 327 5.39 21.74 -35.71
CA ARG A 327 6.02 22.54 -36.77
C ARG A 327 6.76 21.68 -37.77
N THR A 328 7.28 20.53 -37.31
CA THR A 328 8.04 19.60 -38.15
C THR A 328 7.37 18.23 -38.24
N PRO A 329 7.62 17.46 -39.31
CA PRO A 329 7.15 16.07 -39.41
C PRO A 329 7.65 15.16 -38.28
N ALA A 330 8.84 15.44 -37.74
CA ALA A 330 9.39 14.67 -36.61
C ALA A 330 8.61 14.94 -35.32
N GLU A 331 8.33 16.20 -35.01
CA GLU A 331 7.46 16.59 -33.88
C GLU A 331 6.04 16.04 -34.04
N ALA A 332 5.51 16.04 -35.28
CA ALA A 332 4.18 15.50 -35.57
C ALA A 332 4.11 13.99 -35.30
N ARG A 333 5.13 13.23 -35.71
CA ARG A 333 5.22 11.80 -35.42
C ARG A 333 5.23 11.53 -33.92
N GLU A 334 6.05 12.26 -33.15
CA GLU A 334 6.15 12.07 -31.69
C GLU A 334 4.86 12.50 -30.96
N ALA A 335 4.20 13.56 -31.43
CA ALA A 335 2.94 14.02 -30.87
C ALA A 335 1.80 13.02 -31.13
N TRP A 336 1.66 12.55 -32.37
CA TRP A 336 0.61 11.60 -32.74
C TRP A 336 0.83 10.19 -32.20
N GLN A 337 2.07 9.77 -31.92
CA GLN A 337 2.35 8.50 -31.25
C GLN A 337 1.98 8.50 -29.76
N ARG A 338 1.97 9.67 -29.12
CA ARG A 338 1.61 9.82 -27.69
C ARG A 338 0.13 10.07 -27.45
N ALA A 339 -0.62 10.45 -28.48
CA ALA A 339 -2.02 10.88 -28.41
C ALA A 339 -3.00 9.70 -28.50
#